data_AF-A0A1M6ZUD2-F1
#
_entry.id   AF-A0A1M6ZUD2-F1
#
_cell.length_a   1.000
_cell.length_b   1.000
_cell.length_c   1.000
_cell.angle_alpha   90.00
_cell.angle_beta   90.00
_cell.angle_gamma   90.00
#
_symmetry.space_group_name_H-M   'P 1'
#
loop_
_entity.id
_entity.type
_entity.pdbx_description
1 polymer ?
#
loop_
_entity_poly.entity_id
_entity_poly.type
_entity_poly.pdbx_seq_one_letter_code
_entity_poly.pdbx_strand_id
1 'polypeptide(L)'
;MSNADVVNISTGGTFQSSCSGADCFVNTGIMQGNGTIQTPANNELVNSGVINPGDAIGHLTIDGDLNQASGGVINFQLASLSSFDQLTVTDDVTLGGEIGIWNLGYTPVAGDSFVVATFDDRADTTFSSLSLHGFSPNTFQVFYHDHDVTVAVVPEPEQYLMLLAGLGLMGVVARRRRNCIRRCDETV
;
A
#
# COMPACT_ATOMS: atom_id res chain seq x y z
N MET A 1 -5.08 -18.40 -21.35
CA MET A 1 -5.53 -19.01 -20.11
C MET A 1 -6.12 -17.94 -19.20
N SER A 2 -7.34 -18.16 -18.74
CA SER A 2 -8.01 -17.27 -17.79
C SER A 2 -8.24 -18.02 -16.49
N ASN A 3 -7.84 -17.44 -15.37
CA ASN A 3 -8.29 -17.87 -14.05
C ASN A 3 -9.57 -17.12 -13.69
N ALA A 4 -10.67 -17.84 -13.45
CA ALA A 4 -11.94 -17.28 -13.01
C ALA A 4 -12.37 -17.73 -11.60
N ASP A 5 -11.53 -18.51 -10.93
CA ASP A 5 -11.77 -19.03 -9.57
C ASP A 5 -10.48 -18.84 -8.73
N VAL A 6 -10.17 -19.73 -7.80
CA VAL A 6 -8.97 -19.63 -6.95
C VAL A 6 -7.79 -20.44 -7.51
N VAL A 7 -6.64 -19.78 -7.62
CA VAL A 7 -5.32 -20.42 -7.79
C VAL A 7 -4.49 -20.15 -6.54
N ASN A 8 -4.13 -21.23 -5.84
CA ASN A 8 -3.22 -21.19 -4.70
C ASN A 8 -1.83 -21.65 -5.14
N ILE A 9 -0.83 -20.76 -5.05
CA ILE A 9 0.55 -21.08 -5.37
C ILE A 9 1.32 -21.25 -4.06
N SER A 10 1.61 -22.50 -3.68
CA SER A 10 2.36 -22.80 -2.46
C SER A 10 3.81 -22.32 -2.55
N THR A 11 4.49 -22.16 -1.41
CA THR A 11 5.93 -21.88 -1.35
C THR A 11 6.73 -22.86 -2.21
N GLY A 12 7.62 -22.33 -3.06
CA GLY A 12 8.43 -23.11 -4.00
C GLY A 12 7.65 -23.71 -5.18
N GLY A 13 6.32 -23.52 -5.23
CA GLY A 13 5.49 -23.88 -6.37
C GLY A 13 5.56 -22.82 -7.46
N THR A 14 5.43 -23.25 -8.71
CA THR A 14 5.34 -22.36 -9.88
C THR A 14 4.03 -22.61 -10.60
N PHE A 15 3.25 -21.55 -10.78
CA PHE A 15 2.09 -21.54 -11.67
C PHE A 15 2.48 -20.81 -12.96
N GLN A 16 2.53 -21.54 -14.06
CA GLN A 16 3.00 -21.00 -15.35
C GLN A 16 1.90 -21.04 -16.39
N SER A 17 1.85 -20.01 -17.22
CA SER A 17 1.00 -20.02 -18.40
C SER A 17 1.75 -20.47 -19.66
N SER A 18 1.21 -21.41 -20.42
CA SER A 18 1.73 -21.79 -21.73
C SER A 18 1.09 -21.04 -22.90
N CYS A 19 0.32 -19.99 -22.61
CA CYS A 19 -0.37 -19.24 -23.66
C CYS A 19 0.58 -18.32 -24.42
N SER A 20 0.21 -17.94 -25.65
CA SER A 20 0.97 -17.03 -26.50
C SER A 20 0.09 -15.91 -27.06
N GLY A 21 0.63 -14.70 -27.14
CA GLY A 21 -0.07 -13.50 -27.61
C GLY A 21 -0.51 -12.58 -26.48
N ALA A 22 -0.78 -11.32 -26.81
CA ALA A 22 -1.20 -10.31 -25.84
C ALA A 22 -2.48 -10.72 -25.09
N ASP A 23 -2.59 -10.32 -23.83
CA ASP A 23 -3.74 -10.56 -22.94
C ASP A 23 -4.13 -12.03 -22.81
N CYS A 24 -3.21 -12.95 -23.11
CA CYS A 24 -3.57 -14.36 -23.09
C CYS A 24 -3.52 -14.94 -21.68
N PHE A 25 -2.82 -14.31 -20.72
CA PHE A 25 -2.76 -14.76 -19.34
C PHE A 25 -3.51 -13.78 -18.44
N VAL A 26 -4.77 -14.11 -18.12
CA VAL A 26 -5.67 -13.22 -17.41
C VAL A 26 -6.10 -13.83 -16.08
N ASN A 27 -6.13 -13.01 -15.04
CA ASN A 27 -6.80 -13.30 -13.79
C ASN A 27 -8.09 -12.48 -13.67
N THR A 28 -9.25 -13.13 -13.63
CA THR A 28 -10.53 -12.54 -13.20
C THR A 28 -11.03 -13.13 -11.87
N GLY A 29 -10.35 -14.16 -11.36
CA GLY A 29 -10.61 -14.79 -10.07
C GLY A 29 -9.63 -14.32 -9.00
N ILE A 30 -9.12 -15.26 -8.20
CA ILE A 30 -8.14 -15.00 -7.13
C ILE A 30 -6.85 -15.76 -7.43
N MET A 31 -5.71 -15.07 -7.42
CA MET A 31 -4.39 -15.68 -7.37
C MET A 31 -3.75 -15.36 -6.03
N GLN A 32 -3.30 -16.37 -5.30
CA GLN A 32 -2.79 -16.16 -3.94
C GLN A 32 -1.69 -17.15 -3.55
N GLY A 33 -0.96 -16.83 -2.48
CA GLY A 33 0.02 -17.72 -1.88
C GLY A 33 1.44 -17.18 -1.91
N ASN A 34 2.41 -18.09 -1.81
CA ASN A 34 3.82 -17.79 -1.47
C ASN A 34 4.82 -18.24 -2.55
N GLY A 35 4.33 -18.64 -3.72
CA GLY A 35 5.16 -19.19 -4.79
C GLY A 35 5.43 -18.19 -5.91
N THR A 36 5.64 -18.73 -7.11
CA THR A 36 5.93 -17.94 -8.31
C THR A 36 4.81 -18.12 -9.34
N ILE A 37 4.31 -17.01 -9.86
CA ILE A 37 3.51 -16.97 -11.08
C ILE A 37 4.46 -16.61 -12.21
N GLN A 38 4.66 -17.50 -13.16
CA GLN A 38 5.57 -17.28 -14.28
C GLN A 38 4.78 -16.86 -15.51
N THR A 39 5.11 -15.68 -16.06
CA THR A 39 4.49 -15.22 -17.31
C THR A 39 5.23 -15.81 -18.52
N PRO A 40 4.54 -15.99 -19.66
CA PRO A 40 5.21 -16.35 -20.91
C PRO A 40 6.16 -15.24 -21.37
N ALA A 41 7.24 -15.60 -22.07
CA ALA A 41 8.17 -14.61 -22.62
C ALA A 41 7.48 -13.57 -23.52
N ASN A 42 7.78 -12.29 -23.30
CA ASN A 42 7.15 -11.13 -23.98
C ASN A 42 5.64 -11.07 -23.77
N ASN A 43 5.18 -11.42 -22.57
CA ASN A 43 3.78 -11.35 -22.21
C ASN A 43 3.62 -11.06 -20.72
N GLU A 44 2.44 -10.56 -20.38
CA GLU A 44 2.11 -10.11 -19.03
C GLU A 44 1.03 -10.98 -18.40
N LEU A 45 1.00 -10.97 -17.06
CA LEU A 45 -0.21 -11.31 -16.32
C LEU A 45 -1.13 -10.09 -16.31
N VAL A 46 -2.32 -10.20 -16.90
CA VAL A 46 -3.37 -9.18 -16.77
C VAL A 46 -4.25 -9.52 -15.57
N ASN A 47 -4.19 -8.73 -14.51
CA ASN A 47 -5.04 -8.90 -13.34
C ASN A 47 -6.26 -7.98 -13.37
N SER A 48 -7.44 -8.54 -13.56
CA SER A 48 -8.75 -7.88 -13.38
C SER A 48 -9.54 -8.48 -12.21
N GLY A 49 -8.94 -9.42 -11.48
CA GLY A 49 -9.50 -10.04 -10.28
C GLY A 49 -8.70 -9.64 -9.05
N VAL A 50 -8.41 -10.59 -8.18
CA VAL A 50 -7.70 -10.35 -6.92
C VAL A 50 -6.36 -11.07 -6.92
N ILE A 51 -5.32 -10.38 -6.45
CA ILE A 51 -4.04 -10.97 -6.07
C ILE A 51 -3.87 -10.79 -4.55
N ASN A 52 -3.63 -11.90 -3.83
CA ASN A 52 -3.31 -11.89 -2.40
C ASN A 52 -1.93 -12.53 -2.22
N PRO A 53 -0.84 -11.76 -2.15
CA PRO A 53 0.45 -12.29 -1.75
C PRO A 53 0.36 -12.87 -0.34
N GLY A 54 0.99 -14.02 -0.13
CA GLY A 54 0.95 -14.71 1.15
C GLY A 54 -0.19 -15.73 1.32
N ASP A 55 -0.05 -16.52 2.38
CA ASP A 55 -1.14 -17.26 3.03
C ASP A 55 -1.10 -16.84 4.51
N ALA A 56 -1.93 -15.86 4.87
CA ALA A 56 -1.88 -14.99 6.06
C ALA A 56 -0.77 -13.93 6.09
N ILE A 57 0.50 -14.31 5.98
CA ILE A 57 1.62 -13.38 5.75
C ILE A 57 2.62 -14.08 4.84
N GLY A 58 3.08 -13.42 3.77
CA GLY A 58 4.22 -13.92 3.02
C GLY A 58 4.55 -13.19 1.73
N HIS A 59 5.09 -13.93 0.77
CA HIS A 59 5.72 -13.34 -0.41
C HIS A 59 5.33 -14.08 -1.67
N LEU A 60 4.67 -13.38 -2.59
CA LEU A 60 4.34 -13.89 -3.92
C LEU A 60 5.27 -13.25 -4.95
N THR A 61 5.77 -14.06 -5.87
CA THR A 61 6.56 -13.58 -7.00
C THR A 61 5.76 -13.69 -8.29
N ILE A 62 5.79 -12.66 -9.11
CA ILE A 62 5.43 -12.69 -10.52
C ILE A 62 6.76 -12.58 -11.29
N ASP A 63 7.15 -13.69 -11.92
CA ASP A 63 8.34 -13.77 -12.77
C ASP A 63 7.91 -13.38 -14.20
N GLY A 64 8.10 -12.10 -14.50
CA GLY A 64 7.67 -11.40 -15.72
C GLY A 64 6.79 -10.17 -15.44
N ASP A 65 6.17 -9.62 -16.50
CA ASP A 65 5.40 -8.38 -16.44
C ASP A 65 4.02 -8.54 -15.75
N LEU A 66 3.57 -7.48 -15.07
CA LEU A 66 2.22 -7.38 -14.48
C LEU A 66 1.45 -6.16 -15.01
N ASN A 67 0.28 -6.42 -15.57
CA ASN A 67 -0.74 -5.41 -15.83
C ASN A 67 -1.87 -5.53 -14.82
N GLN A 68 -1.80 -4.72 -13.76
CA GLN A 68 -2.88 -4.58 -12.79
C GLN A 68 -3.97 -3.66 -13.37
N ALA A 69 -5.03 -4.28 -13.90
CA ALA A 69 -6.11 -3.57 -14.58
C ALA A 69 -6.98 -2.75 -13.60
N SER A 70 -7.81 -1.87 -14.15
CA SER A 70 -8.67 -0.96 -13.37
C SER A 70 -9.73 -1.65 -12.50
N GLY A 71 -10.10 -2.89 -12.81
CA GLY A 71 -10.99 -3.71 -11.98
C GLY A 71 -10.26 -4.62 -10.99
N GLY A 72 -8.93 -4.66 -11.05
CA GLY A 72 -8.10 -5.53 -10.23
C GLY A 72 -7.89 -5.00 -8.81
N VAL A 73 -7.64 -5.93 -7.88
CA VAL A 73 -7.29 -5.64 -6.48
C VAL A 73 -6.01 -6.39 -6.11
N ILE A 74 -5.07 -5.72 -5.45
CA ILE A 74 -3.95 -6.38 -4.76
C ILE A 74 -4.08 -6.10 -3.27
N ASN A 75 -4.20 -7.14 -2.45
CA ASN A 75 -4.30 -7.02 -1.00
C ASN A 75 -2.97 -7.30 -0.32
N PHE A 76 -2.66 -6.58 0.75
CA PHE A 76 -1.51 -6.81 1.61
C PHE A 76 -1.93 -6.83 3.08
N GLN A 77 -1.45 -7.81 3.83
CA GLN A 77 -1.69 -7.97 5.26
C GLN A 77 -0.47 -7.46 6.06
N LEU A 78 -0.72 -6.66 7.10
CA LEU A 78 0.31 -6.07 7.95
C LEU A 78 0.20 -6.62 9.38
N ALA A 79 1.22 -7.36 9.85
CA ALA A 79 1.30 -7.84 11.23
C ALA A 79 2.36 -7.09 12.06
N SER A 80 3.49 -6.72 11.46
CA SER A 80 4.53 -5.87 12.05
C SER A 80 5.46 -5.31 10.96
N LEU A 81 6.34 -4.37 11.30
CA LEU A 81 7.39 -3.86 10.41
C LEU A 81 8.33 -4.94 9.83
N SER A 82 8.37 -6.12 10.44
CA SER A 82 9.18 -7.26 9.99
C SER A 82 8.37 -8.43 9.41
N SER A 83 7.04 -8.31 9.39
CA SER A 83 6.13 -9.39 9.01
C SER A 83 4.88 -8.80 8.36
N PHE A 84 4.91 -8.74 7.04
CA PHE A 84 3.85 -8.22 6.19
C PHE A 84 3.93 -8.86 4.81
N ASP A 85 2.84 -8.81 4.06
CA ASP A 85 2.80 -9.34 2.70
C ASP A 85 3.65 -8.54 1.74
N GLN A 86 4.32 -9.24 0.83
CA GLN A 86 5.15 -8.66 -0.21
C GLN A 86 4.82 -9.26 -1.56
N LEU A 87 4.79 -8.42 -2.59
CA LEU A 87 4.71 -8.81 -3.99
C LEU A 87 6.00 -8.43 -4.70
N THR A 88 6.69 -9.37 -5.31
CA THR A 88 7.78 -9.06 -6.24
C THR A 88 7.31 -9.33 -7.66
N VAL A 89 7.37 -8.31 -8.51
CA VAL A 89 7.32 -8.45 -9.97
C VAL A 89 8.77 -8.35 -10.44
N THR A 90 9.24 -9.26 -11.28
CA THR A 90 10.66 -9.23 -11.71
C THR A 90 10.93 -8.22 -12.80
N ASP A 91 9.90 -7.89 -13.60
CA ASP A 91 9.99 -7.04 -14.79
C ASP A 91 9.04 -5.84 -14.61
N ASP A 92 8.36 -5.39 -15.68
CA ASP A 92 7.60 -4.14 -15.71
C ASP A 92 6.24 -4.28 -15.03
N VAL A 93 5.76 -3.18 -14.43
CA VAL A 93 4.42 -3.10 -13.88
C VAL A 93 3.60 -1.92 -14.44
N THR A 94 2.34 -2.19 -14.73
CA THR A 94 1.28 -1.19 -14.84
C THR A 94 0.35 -1.31 -13.65
N LEU A 95 0.14 -0.23 -12.91
CA LEU A 95 -0.71 -0.18 -11.71
C LEU A 95 -2.02 0.55 -12.00
N GLY A 96 -3.13 -0.13 -11.80
CA GLY A 96 -4.49 0.41 -11.78
C GLY A 96 -5.30 -0.16 -10.62
N GLY A 97 -6.61 0.08 -10.61
CA GLY A 97 -7.51 -0.57 -9.67
C GLY A 97 -7.23 -0.22 -8.20
N GLU A 98 -7.35 -1.20 -7.31
CA GLU A 98 -7.30 -1.00 -5.86
C GLU A 98 -6.08 -1.67 -5.22
N ILE A 99 -5.49 -0.97 -4.25
CA ILE A 99 -4.60 -1.55 -3.24
C ILE A 99 -5.35 -1.66 -1.91
N GLY A 100 -5.43 -2.86 -1.37
CA GLY A 100 -6.11 -3.14 -0.10
C GLY A 100 -5.13 -3.45 1.02
N ILE A 101 -5.25 -2.77 2.17
CA ILE A 101 -4.36 -2.97 3.32
C ILE A 101 -5.16 -3.53 4.50
N TRP A 102 -4.77 -4.72 4.94
CA TRP A 102 -5.47 -5.50 5.96
C TRP A 102 -4.66 -5.58 7.25
N ASN A 103 -5.31 -5.22 8.37
CA ASN A 103 -4.70 -5.29 9.68
C ASN A 103 -4.69 -6.73 10.22
N LEU A 104 -3.50 -7.24 10.54
CA LEU A 104 -3.31 -8.53 11.22
C LEU A 104 -2.74 -8.37 12.64
N GLY A 105 -3.06 -7.26 13.30
CA GLY A 105 -2.64 -6.95 14.67
C GLY A 105 -1.57 -5.86 14.78
N TYR A 106 -1.20 -5.22 13.66
CA TYR A 106 -0.29 -4.10 13.66
C TYR A 106 -0.96 -2.84 14.25
N THR A 107 -0.23 -2.13 15.11
CA THR A 107 -0.63 -0.81 15.64
C THR A 107 0.17 0.26 14.92
N PRO A 108 -0.46 1.13 14.11
CA PRO A 108 0.23 2.17 13.36
C PRO A 108 1.02 3.13 14.25
N VAL A 109 2.28 3.38 13.88
CA VAL A 109 3.14 4.40 14.49
C VAL A 109 3.58 5.38 13.40
N ALA A 110 3.41 6.68 13.66
CA ALA A 110 3.80 7.70 12.68
C ALA A 110 5.27 7.58 12.29
N GLY A 111 5.54 7.54 10.99
CA GLY A 111 6.88 7.33 10.42
C GLY A 111 7.20 5.89 10.04
N ASP A 112 6.37 4.92 10.44
CA ASP A 112 6.48 3.53 9.98
C ASP A 112 6.15 3.43 8.48
N SER A 113 6.85 2.54 7.79
CA SER A 113 6.65 2.28 6.36
C SER A 113 6.82 0.82 5.99
N PHE A 114 6.12 0.40 4.93
CA PHE A 114 6.09 -0.96 4.41
C PHE A 114 6.33 -0.92 2.90
N VAL A 115 7.41 -1.54 2.43
CA VAL A 115 7.67 -1.73 0.99
C VAL A 115 6.92 -2.97 0.55
N VAL A 116 5.68 -2.81 0.11
CA VAL A 116 4.75 -3.92 -0.13
C VAL A 116 4.90 -4.52 -1.53
N ALA A 117 5.43 -3.76 -2.50
CA ALA A 117 5.70 -4.28 -3.83
C ALA A 117 7.01 -3.75 -4.40
N THR A 118 7.71 -4.59 -5.17
CA THR A 118 8.94 -4.25 -5.92
C THR A 118 8.82 -4.69 -7.37
N PHE A 119 9.45 -3.95 -8.30
CA PHE A 119 9.42 -4.16 -9.75
C PHE A 119 10.66 -3.55 -10.43
N ASP A 120 10.91 -3.87 -11.72
CA ASP A 120 12.02 -3.29 -12.49
C ASP A 120 11.68 -1.89 -12.98
N ASP A 121 10.55 -1.71 -13.65
CA ASP A 121 10.04 -0.39 -14.04
C ASP A 121 8.52 -0.28 -13.83
N ARG A 122 8.04 0.95 -13.69
CA ARG A 122 6.62 1.28 -13.60
C ARG A 122 6.31 2.33 -14.63
N ALA A 123 5.31 2.06 -15.46
CA ALA A 123 4.87 2.94 -16.56
C ALA A 123 4.20 4.26 -16.11
N ASP A 124 4.72 4.93 -15.08
CA ASP A 124 4.20 6.13 -14.42
C ASP A 124 2.72 6.02 -13.96
N THR A 125 2.27 4.80 -13.71
CA THR A 125 0.89 4.49 -13.30
C THR A 125 0.77 4.28 -11.79
N THR A 126 -0.44 4.39 -11.24
CA THR A 126 -0.72 4.27 -9.79
C THR A 126 -2.04 3.55 -9.55
N PHE A 127 -2.19 2.90 -8.39
CA PHE A 127 -3.51 2.44 -7.96
C PHE A 127 -4.50 3.63 -7.91
N SER A 128 -5.74 3.37 -8.31
CA SER A 128 -6.82 4.35 -8.35
C SER A 128 -7.47 4.57 -6.98
N SER A 129 -7.41 3.57 -6.10
CA SER A 129 -7.97 3.62 -4.75
C SER A 129 -7.12 2.86 -3.74
N LEU A 130 -7.21 3.29 -2.48
CA LEU A 130 -6.69 2.61 -1.29
C LEU A 130 -7.88 2.20 -0.42
N SER A 131 -7.96 0.93 -0.04
CA SER A 131 -8.90 0.44 0.97
C SER A 131 -8.16 0.00 2.22
N LEU A 132 -8.76 0.29 3.38
CA LEU A 132 -8.19 -0.04 4.69
C LEU A 132 -9.16 -0.95 5.45
N HIS A 133 -8.67 -2.12 5.85
CA HIS A 133 -9.45 -3.13 6.56
C HIS A 133 -8.87 -3.33 7.96
N GLY A 134 -9.62 -2.91 8.99
CA GLY A 134 -9.16 -3.00 10.38
C GLY A 134 -8.21 -1.88 10.81
N PHE A 135 -8.15 -0.79 10.04
CA PHE A 135 -7.49 0.46 10.40
C PHE A 135 -8.48 1.63 10.37
N SER A 136 -8.16 2.72 11.07
CA SER A 136 -8.89 3.98 10.93
C SER A 136 -8.73 4.54 9.50
N PRO A 137 -9.72 5.27 8.98
CA PRO A 137 -9.56 6.00 7.71
C PRO A 137 -8.32 6.91 7.75
N ASN A 138 -7.69 7.09 6.60
CA ASN A 138 -6.57 8.03 6.42
C ASN A 138 -5.32 7.71 7.26
N THR A 139 -5.20 6.50 7.82
CA THR A 139 -4.02 6.03 8.57
C THR A 139 -2.77 5.93 7.69
N PHE A 140 -2.96 5.58 6.41
CA PHE A 140 -1.87 5.31 5.47
C PHE A 140 -1.94 6.19 4.24
N GLN A 141 -0.77 6.46 3.68
CA GLN A 141 -0.59 7.00 2.35
C GLN A 141 0.29 6.05 1.52
N VAL A 142 -0.02 5.92 0.23
CA VAL A 142 0.76 5.14 -0.73
C VAL A 142 1.74 6.07 -1.45
N PHE A 143 3.01 5.69 -1.43
CA PHE A 143 4.10 6.32 -2.15
C PHE A 143 4.54 5.39 -3.26
N TYR A 144 4.76 5.97 -4.44
CA TYR A 144 5.19 5.23 -5.61
C TYR A 144 6.56 5.74 -6.03
N HIS A 145 7.55 4.86 -5.98
CA HIS A 145 8.91 5.11 -6.42
C HIS A 145 9.14 4.45 -7.79
N ASP A 146 10.37 4.57 -8.29
CA ASP A 146 10.75 4.01 -9.59
C ASP A 146 10.76 2.47 -9.58
N HIS A 147 11.05 1.85 -8.42
CA HIS A 147 11.19 0.39 -8.29
C HIS A 147 10.33 -0.24 -7.18
N ASP A 148 9.52 0.56 -6.49
CA ASP A 148 8.68 0.05 -5.39
C ASP A 148 7.40 0.84 -5.13
N VAL A 149 6.47 0.18 -4.44
CA VAL A 149 5.32 0.79 -3.77
C VAL A 149 5.52 0.69 -2.27
N THR A 150 5.52 1.85 -1.61
CA THR A 150 5.65 1.97 -0.16
C THR A 150 4.37 2.49 0.46
N VAL A 151 3.85 1.80 1.47
CA VAL A 151 2.70 2.22 2.28
C VAL A 151 3.25 2.75 3.60
N ALA A 152 3.01 4.04 3.91
CA ALA A 152 3.54 4.66 5.12
C ALA A 152 2.44 5.22 6.01
N VAL A 153 2.66 5.12 7.33
CA VAL A 153 1.74 5.65 8.35
C VAL A 153 1.88 7.16 8.39
N VAL A 154 0.76 7.85 8.17
CA VAL A 154 0.69 9.31 8.27
C VAL A 154 0.08 9.73 9.61
N PRO A 155 0.54 10.83 10.23
CA PRO A 155 -0.07 11.34 11.44
C PRO A 155 -1.53 11.75 11.18
N GLU A 156 -2.42 11.42 12.11
CA GLU A 156 -3.82 11.83 12.00
C GLU A 156 -3.92 13.37 11.93
N PRO A 157 -4.78 13.95 11.07
CA PRO A 157 -4.93 15.40 10.94
C PRO A 157 -5.26 16.09 12.27
N GLU A 158 -5.94 15.38 13.17
CA GLU A 158 -6.31 15.87 14.50
C GLU A 158 -5.08 16.15 15.37
N GLN A 159 -3.99 15.42 15.22
CA GLN A 159 -2.75 15.69 15.96
C GLN A 159 -2.17 17.06 15.58
N TYR A 160 -2.25 17.44 14.30
CA TYR A 160 -1.85 18.77 13.86
C TYR A 160 -2.83 19.86 14.33
N LEU A 161 -4.14 19.59 14.31
CA LEU A 161 -5.13 20.54 14.83
C LEU A 161 -4.97 20.76 16.33
N MET A 162 -4.68 19.72 17.11
CA MET A 162 -4.43 19.83 18.54
C MET A 162 -3.12 20.53 18.85
N LEU A 163 -2.06 20.29 18.07
CA LEU A 163 -0.83 21.06 18.15
C LEU A 163 -1.09 22.55 17.89
N LEU A 164 -1.78 22.88 16.79
CA LEU A 164 -2.11 24.26 16.44
C LEU A 164 -3.04 24.92 17.46
N ALA A 165 -4.03 24.19 17.98
CA ALA A 165 -4.91 24.65 19.05
C ALA A 165 -4.10 24.94 20.33
N GLY A 166 -3.19 24.04 20.70
CA GLY A 166 -2.28 24.22 21.83
C GLY A 166 -1.39 25.46 21.67
N LEU A 167 -0.78 25.64 20.50
CA LEU A 167 0.03 26.83 20.18
C LEU A 167 -0.81 28.11 20.20
N GLY A 168 -2.04 28.07 19.68
CA GLY A 168 -2.99 29.17 19.75
C GLY A 168 -3.32 29.59 21.18
N LEU A 169 -3.63 28.61 22.05
CA LEU A 169 -3.89 28.85 23.48
C LEU A 169 -2.68 29.46 24.18
N MET A 170 -1.47 28.96 23.90
CA MET A 170 -0.23 29.50 24.45
C MET A 170 0.02 30.95 24.01
N GLY A 171 -0.29 31.28 22.75
CA GLY A 171 -0.27 32.65 22.24
C GLY A 171 -1.23 33.58 23.00
N VAL A 172 -2.46 33.12 23.27
CA VAL A 172 -3.46 33.87 24.04
C VAL A 172 -2.99 34.12 25.48
N VAL A 173 -2.43 33.10 26.16
CA VAL A 173 -1.90 33.23 27.51
C VAL A 173 -0.73 34.22 27.55
N ALA A 174 0.20 34.15 26.59
CA ALA A 174 1.31 35.09 26.49
C ALA A 174 0.84 36.54 26.28
N ARG A 175 -0.21 36.75 25.45
CA ARG A 175 -0.82 38.07 25.25
C ARG A 175 -1.45 38.62 26.53
N ARG A 176 -2.16 37.80 27.30
CA ARG A 176 -2.77 38.21 28.59
C ARG A 176 -1.70 38.63 29.60
N ARG A 177 -0.58 37.91 29.68
CA ARG A 177 0.53 38.26 30.58
C ARG A 177 1.17 39.61 30.24
N ARG A 178 1.40 39.91 28.95
CA ARG A 178 1.96 41.21 28.51
C ARG A 178 1.05 42.40 28.86
N ASN A 179 -0.26 42.22 28.73
CA ASN A 179 -1.23 43.27 29.08
C ASN A 179 -1.30 43.52 30.59
N CYS A 180 -1.06 42.51 31.42
CA CYS A 180 -1.05 42.68 32.88
C CYS A 180 0.20 43.44 33.36
N ILE A 181 1.36 43.20 32.75
CA ILE A 181 2.62 43.89 33.08
C ILE A 181 2.56 45.38 32.69
N ARG A 182 2.06 45.71 31.49
CA ARG A 182 1.94 47.12 31.06
C ARG A 182 1.06 47.98 31.95
N ARG A 183 0.02 47.40 32.57
CA ARG A 183 -0.91 48.13 33.42
C ARG A 183 -0.35 48.43 34.82
N CYS A 184 0.76 47.78 35.20
CA CYS A 184 1.47 48.05 36.46
C CYS A 184 2.53 49.17 36.32
N ASP A 185 2.84 49.59 35.10
CA ASP A 185 3.83 50.63 34.81
C ASP A 185 3.19 52.04 34.64
N GLU A 186 1.86 52.13 34.54
CA GLU A 186 1.10 53.39 34.41
C GLU A 186 0.66 54.00 35.77
N THR A 187 1.14 53.48 36.91
CA THR A 187 0.77 53.96 38.26
C THR A 187 1.92 54.62 39.04
N VAL A 188 2.93 55.19 38.38
CA VAL A 188 3.96 56.04 39.00
C VAL A 188 3.97 57.41 38.32
#